data_AF-A0A149VUN2-F1
#
_entry.id   AF-A0A149VUN2-F1
#
_cell.length_a   1.000
_cell.length_b   1.000
_cell.length_c   1.000
_cell.angle_alpha   90.00
_cell.angle_beta   90.00
_cell.angle_gamma   90.00
#
_symmetry.space_group_name_H-M   'P 1'
#
loop_
_entity.id
_entity.type
_entity.pdbx_description
1 polymer ?
#
loop_
_entity_poly.entity_id
_entity_poly.type
_entity_poly.pdbx_seq_one_letter_code
_entity_poly.pdbx_strand_id
1 'polypeptide(L)'
;MNYQQTLISATLIKRYKRFLADVTLTDGSCLTVHVPNTGSLLGCVDPGLPVRLSDSLNEERKYRFTLEQVILPSGRVGVNTHIANHLVGEALKKGLINSLTGYNSMQAEVKYGHENSRIDWLLTNDENQRCFVEVKNVTAAVDSGVGFFPDAPSDRAVKHCRELIRIVGEGHRAAMIFCVQRDDVEFVQPADHIDPQYGKAIREALQAGVELYALAADLNDDSVYLTKELPVRCP
;
A
#
# COMPACT_ATOMS: atom_id res chain seq x y z
N MET A 1 5.50 4.11 -11.43
CA MET A 1 6.62 5.08 -11.44
C MET A 1 7.91 4.35 -11.77
N ASN A 2 8.87 5.06 -12.37
CA ASN A 2 10.25 4.55 -12.49
C ASN A 2 11.03 4.93 -11.24
N TYR A 3 11.95 4.07 -10.81
CA TYR A 3 12.95 4.45 -9.83
C TYR A 3 13.96 5.42 -10.48
N GLN A 4 14.58 6.28 -9.68
CA GLN A 4 15.59 7.22 -10.17
C GLN A 4 16.82 6.49 -10.74
N GLN A 5 17.12 5.32 -10.17
CA GLN A 5 18.19 4.42 -10.59
C GLN A 5 17.69 2.98 -10.45
N THR A 6 18.24 2.07 -11.24
CA THR A 6 18.05 0.62 -11.06
C THR A 6 18.37 0.24 -9.62
N LEU A 7 17.51 -0.54 -9.00
CA LEU A 7 17.65 -0.92 -7.61
C LEU A 7 18.86 -1.82 -7.38
N ILE A 8 19.56 -1.56 -6.28
CA ILE A 8 20.77 -2.26 -5.89
C ILE A 8 20.38 -3.58 -5.22
N SER A 9 21.01 -4.68 -5.65
CA SER A 9 20.82 -6.00 -5.06
C SER A 9 21.57 -6.15 -3.74
N ALA A 10 20.91 -6.71 -2.72
CA ALA A 10 21.51 -7.04 -1.43
C ALA A 10 20.80 -8.26 -0.80
N THR A 11 21.33 -8.74 0.33
CA THR A 11 20.74 -9.82 1.14
C THR A 11 20.39 -9.29 2.52
N LEU A 12 19.17 -9.55 3.00
CA LEU A 12 18.71 -9.14 4.31
C LEU A 12 19.45 -9.90 5.42
N ILE A 13 20.05 -9.19 6.38
CA ILE A 13 20.61 -9.80 7.59
C ILE A 13 19.55 -9.84 8.68
N LYS A 14 18.96 -8.68 9.00
CA LYS A 14 17.89 -8.55 10.00
C LYS A 14 17.19 -7.20 9.88
N ARG A 15 15.89 -7.16 10.20
CA ARG A 15 15.15 -5.92 10.46
C ARG A 15 15.03 -5.68 11.96
N TYR A 16 15.17 -4.43 12.39
CA TYR A 16 15.05 -4.05 13.80
C TYR A 16 14.55 -2.61 13.95
N LYS A 17 14.05 -2.28 15.15
CA LYS A 17 13.50 -0.95 15.47
C LYS A 17 12.42 -0.48 14.48
N ARG A 18 11.76 -1.39 13.75
CA ARG A 18 10.77 -1.16 12.67
C ARG A 18 11.32 -0.48 11.41
N PHE A 19 12.14 0.56 11.55
CA PHE A 19 12.56 1.42 10.44
C PHE A 19 14.01 1.18 9.96
N LEU A 20 14.70 0.15 10.47
CA LEU A 20 16.07 -0.20 10.09
C LEU A 20 16.18 -1.66 9.68
N ALA A 21 17.06 -1.93 8.71
CA ALA A 21 17.53 -3.27 8.42
C ALA A 21 19.03 -3.24 8.14
N ASP A 22 19.74 -4.27 8.57
CA ASP A 22 21.12 -4.51 8.13
C ASP A 22 21.07 -5.45 6.91
N VAL A 23 21.89 -5.17 5.91
CA VAL A 23 21.97 -5.93 4.65
C VAL A 23 23.41 -6.15 4.23
N THR A 24 23.65 -7.19 3.44
CA THR A 24 24.94 -7.48 2.79
C THR A 24 24.83 -7.19 1.29
N LEU A 25 25.69 -6.33 0.76
CA LEU A 25 25.81 -6.06 -0.67
C LEU A 25 26.50 -7.21 -1.41
N THR A 26 26.46 -7.18 -2.75
CA THR A 26 27.09 -8.20 -3.60
C THR A 26 28.61 -8.28 -3.47
N ASP A 27 29.26 -7.20 -3.03
CA ASP A 27 30.71 -7.16 -2.73
C ASP A 27 31.06 -7.69 -1.33
N GLY A 28 30.06 -8.12 -0.55
CA GLY A 28 30.22 -8.62 0.81
C GLY A 28 30.20 -7.54 1.90
N SER A 29 30.17 -6.26 1.54
CA SER A 29 30.07 -5.17 2.52
C SER A 29 28.71 -5.18 3.22
N CYS A 30 28.67 -4.75 4.48
CA CYS A 30 27.45 -4.66 5.26
C CYS A 30 27.10 -3.19 5.51
N LEU A 31 25.81 -2.86 5.38
CA LEU A 31 25.32 -1.51 5.67
C LEU A 31 23.91 -1.55 6.28
N THR A 32 23.55 -0.48 6.99
CA THR A 32 22.20 -0.29 7.53
C THR A 32 21.37 0.57 6.58
N VAL A 33 20.18 0.08 6.22
CA VAL A 33 19.22 0.76 5.33
C VAL A 33 18.00 1.23 6.10
N HIS A 34 17.32 2.24 5.55
CA HIS A 34 16.00 2.64 6.02
C HIS A 34 14.93 1.66 5.53
N VAL A 35 14.00 1.30 6.41
CA VAL A 35 12.79 0.53 6.08
C VAL A 35 11.57 1.45 6.16
N PRO A 36 11.00 1.90 5.02
CA PRO A 36 9.86 2.81 4.96
C PRO A 36 8.54 2.04 5.12
N ASN A 37 8.45 1.24 6.18
CA ASN A 37 7.27 0.48 6.57
C ASN A 37 7.27 0.33 8.09
N THR A 38 6.18 0.74 8.74
CA THR A 38 6.02 0.65 10.20
C THR A 38 5.28 -0.61 10.65
N GLY A 39 4.66 -1.33 9.72
CA GLY A 39 3.97 -2.60 9.92
C GLY A 39 4.93 -3.75 10.18
N SER A 40 4.37 -4.95 10.33
CA SER A 40 5.11 -6.17 10.67
C SER A 40 6.04 -6.62 9.55
N LEU A 41 5.68 -6.33 8.28
CA LEU A 41 6.28 -6.95 7.11
C LEU A 41 6.27 -8.49 7.22
N LEU A 42 5.15 -9.04 7.66
CA LEU A 42 4.94 -10.48 7.83
C LEU A 42 5.35 -11.24 6.55
N GLY A 43 6.28 -12.19 6.70
CA GLY A 43 6.83 -12.98 5.60
C GLY A 43 7.88 -12.28 4.72
N CYS A 44 8.27 -11.05 5.04
CA CYS A 44 9.23 -10.25 4.25
C CYS A 44 10.48 -9.83 5.04
N VAL A 45 10.73 -10.43 6.21
CA VAL A 45 11.80 -10.00 7.14
C VAL A 45 12.72 -11.13 7.57
N ASP A 46 12.60 -12.30 6.96
CA ASP A 46 13.43 -13.46 7.29
C ASP A 46 14.89 -13.21 6.84
N PRO A 47 15.88 -13.50 7.70
CA PRO A 47 17.29 -13.41 7.33
C PRO A 47 17.62 -14.26 6.09
N GLY A 48 18.45 -13.72 5.21
CA GLY A 48 18.87 -14.37 3.97
C GLY A 48 17.99 -14.06 2.76
N LEU A 49 16.85 -13.38 2.94
CA LEU A 49 16.01 -12.99 1.80
C LEU A 49 16.75 -12.01 0.87
N PRO A 50 16.71 -12.20 -0.46
CA PRO A 50 17.20 -11.20 -1.40
C PRO A 50 16.34 -9.94 -1.35
N VAL A 51 16.96 -8.78 -1.42
CA VAL A 51 16.29 -7.48 -1.37
C VAL A 51 16.79 -6.53 -2.44
N ARG A 52 16.05 -5.46 -2.65
CA ARG A 52 16.36 -4.38 -3.59
C ARG A 52 16.31 -3.04 -2.88
N LEU A 53 17.35 -2.22 -3.11
CA LEU A 53 17.57 -0.96 -2.41
C LEU A 53 17.57 0.20 -3.41
N SER A 54 16.93 1.31 -3.06
CA SER A 54 17.16 2.59 -3.74
C SER A 54 18.29 3.36 -3.05
N ASP A 55 19.02 4.15 -3.84
CA ASP A 55 19.99 5.13 -3.33
C ASP A 55 19.39 6.53 -3.48
N SER A 56 19.32 7.27 -2.38
CA SER A 56 18.86 8.67 -2.41
C SER A 56 19.87 9.65 -3.01
N LEU A 57 21.11 9.21 -3.26
CA LEU A 57 22.26 10.02 -3.68
C LEU A 57 22.58 11.21 -2.76
N ASN A 58 21.99 11.23 -1.56
CA ASN A 58 22.19 12.27 -0.57
C ASN A 58 23.10 11.75 0.53
N GLU A 59 24.36 12.20 0.52
CA GLU A 59 25.40 11.80 1.48
C GLU A 59 25.15 12.34 2.89
N GLU A 60 24.31 13.38 3.05
CA GLU A 60 23.95 13.94 4.35
C GLU A 60 22.90 13.08 5.09
N ARG A 61 22.21 12.18 4.37
CA ARG A 61 21.24 11.27 5.01
C ARG A 61 21.97 10.22 5.83
N LYS A 62 21.62 10.15 7.11
CA LYS A 62 22.09 9.11 8.03
C LYS A 62 21.91 7.68 7.47
N TYR A 63 20.80 7.45 6.76
CA TYR A 63 20.52 6.21 6.05
C TYR A 63 20.25 6.56 4.57
N ARG A 64 21.30 6.56 3.76
CA ARG A 64 21.28 6.92 2.34
C ARG A 64 20.44 5.95 1.48
N PHE A 65 20.44 4.67 1.87
CA PHE A 65 19.76 3.59 1.15
C PHE A 65 18.42 3.24 1.79
N THR A 66 17.44 2.93 0.94
CA THR A 66 16.07 2.56 1.36
C THR A 66 15.72 1.17 0.84
N LEU A 67 15.15 0.33 1.70
CA LEU A 67 14.63 -0.98 1.30
C LEU A 67 13.33 -0.79 0.49
N GLU A 68 13.37 -1.13 -0.79
CA GLU A 68 12.23 -0.95 -1.71
C GLU A 68 11.46 -2.24 -1.93
N GLN A 69 12.17 -3.34 -2.19
CA GLN A 69 11.55 -4.65 -2.49
C GLN A 69 12.23 -5.80 -1.76
N VAL A 70 11.45 -6.83 -1.48
CA VAL A 70 11.90 -8.14 -0.99
C VAL A 70 11.53 -9.18 -2.04
N ILE A 71 12.46 -10.09 -2.34
CA ILE A 71 12.27 -11.17 -3.31
C ILE A 71 11.96 -12.45 -2.53
N LEU A 72 10.77 -12.99 -2.73
CA LEU A 72 10.33 -14.25 -2.17
C LEU A 72 10.36 -15.34 -3.25
N PRO A 73 10.35 -16.63 -2.88
CA PRO A 73 10.19 -17.72 -3.86
C PRO A 73 8.91 -17.61 -4.69
N SER A 74 7.86 -17.00 -4.14
CA SER A 74 6.56 -16.81 -4.79
C SER A 74 6.49 -15.59 -5.71
N GLY A 75 7.37 -14.59 -5.52
CA GLY A 75 7.29 -13.32 -6.25
C GLY A 75 8.02 -12.15 -5.57
N ARG A 76 7.79 -10.94 -6.08
CA ARG A 76 8.35 -9.68 -5.58
C ARG A 76 7.35 -8.97 -4.68
N VAL A 77 7.85 -8.40 -3.59
CA VAL A 77 7.06 -7.60 -2.64
C VAL A 77 7.66 -6.21 -2.51
N GLY A 78 6.91 -5.18 -2.93
CA GLY A 78 7.23 -3.79 -2.65
C GLY A 78 6.93 -3.46 -1.20
N VAL A 79 7.96 -3.20 -0.41
CA VAL A 79 7.83 -2.96 1.04
C VAL A 79 7.72 -1.49 1.39
N ASN A 80 8.02 -0.59 0.45
CA ASN A 80 7.92 0.85 0.65
C ASN A 80 6.45 1.32 0.62
N THR A 81 5.88 1.61 1.79
CA THR A 81 4.47 1.99 1.87
C THR A 81 4.24 3.46 1.53
N HIS A 82 5.28 4.30 1.58
CA HIS A 82 5.15 5.73 1.31
C HIS A 82 4.78 6.02 -0.15
N ILE A 83 5.06 5.10 -1.07
CA ILE A 83 4.77 5.27 -2.49
C ILE A 83 3.35 4.80 -2.87
N ALA A 84 2.62 4.13 -1.98
CA ALA A 84 1.31 3.58 -2.28
C ALA A 84 0.31 4.64 -2.73
N ASN A 85 0.27 5.80 -2.04
CA ASN A 85 -0.63 6.90 -2.40
C ASN A 85 -0.30 7.46 -3.81
N HIS A 86 0.99 7.62 -4.12
CA HIS A 86 1.44 8.05 -5.44
C HIS A 86 1.06 7.04 -6.54
N LEU A 87 1.28 5.75 -6.30
CA LEU A 87 0.95 4.68 -7.24
C LEU A 87 -0.55 4.65 -7.57
N VAL A 88 -1.41 4.77 -6.55
CA VAL A 88 -2.87 4.85 -6.74
C VAL A 88 -3.26 6.12 -7.48
N GLY A 89 -2.64 7.26 -7.17
CA GLY A 89 -2.87 8.51 -7.91
C GLY A 89 -2.59 8.37 -9.41
N GLU A 90 -1.47 7.74 -9.78
CA GLU A 90 -1.13 7.47 -11.18
C GLU A 90 -2.10 6.48 -11.84
N ALA A 91 -2.58 5.48 -11.10
CA ALA A 91 -3.58 4.53 -11.59
C ALA A 91 -4.94 5.18 -11.85
N LEU A 92 -5.38 6.04 -10.93
CA LEU A 92 -6.63 6.81 -11.05
C LEU A 92 -6.59 7.74 -12.27
N LYS A 93 -5.47 8.47 -12.47
CA LYS A 93 -5.29 9.32 -13.66
C LYS A 93 -5.35 8.54 -14.98
N LYS A 94 -4.87 7.29 -14.97
CA LYS A 94 -4.94 6.38 -16.12
C LYS A 94 -6.29 5.70 -16.30
N GLY A 95 -7.23 5.92 -15.38
CA GLY A 95 -8.56 5.30 -15.43
C GLY A 95 -8.53 3.79 -15.22
N LEU A 96 -7.58 3.26 -14.44
CA LEU A 96 -7.48 1.80 -14.21
C LEU A 96 -8.67 1.21 -13.44
N ILE A 97 -9.44 2.05 -12.75
CA ILE A 97 -10.70 1.67 -12.12
C ILE A 97 -11.82 2.41 -12.84
N ASN A 98 -12.53 1.71 -13.71
CA ASN A 98 -13.51 2.33 -14.62
C ASN A 98 -14.60 3.11 -13.87
N SER A 99 -15.07 2.62 -12.72
CA SER A 99 -16.09 3.26 -11.87
C SER A 99 -15.63 4.54 -11.16
N LEU A 100 -14.32 4.83 -11.20
CA LEU A 100 -13.70 6.05 -10.66
C LEU A 100 -13.20 6.98 -11.78
N THR A 101 -13.64 6.74 -13.02
CA THR A 101 -13.45 7.70 -14.14
C THR A 101 -14.54 8.78 -14.13
N GLY A 102 -14.38 9.81 -14.97
CA GLY A 102 -15.37 10.90 -15.11
C GLY A 102 -15.22 12.05 -14.11
N TYR A 103 -14.21 12.00 -13.25
CA TYR A 103 -13.78 13.12 -12.41
C TYR A 103 -12.71 13.93 -13.13
N ASN A 104 -12.84 15.26 -13.12
CA ASN A 104 -11.91 16.17 -13.81
C ASN A 104 -10.93 16.88 -12.86
N SER A 105 -11.16 16.76 -11.55
CA SER A 105 -10.28 17.25 -10.49
C SER A 105 -9.89 16.13 -9.55
N MET A 106 -8.60 16.06 -9.21
CA MET A 106 -8.04 15.13 -8.25
C MET A 106 -7.12 15.89 -7.29
N GLN A 107 -7.39 15.80 -6.00
CA GLN A 107 -6.59 16.45 -4.95
C GLN A 107 -6.12 15.41 -3.94
N ALA A 108 -4.82 15.39 -3.66
CA ALA A 108 -4.25 14.49 -2.67
C ALA A 108 -4.29 15.09 -1.25
N GLU A 109 -4.33 14.24 -0.23
CA GLU A 109 -4.12 14.61 1.19
C GLU A 109 -5.09 15.68 1.72
N VAL A 110 -6.35 15.63 1.28
CA VAL A 110 -7.37 16.62 1.64
C VAL A 110 -7.90 16.34 3.04
N LYS A 111 -7.95 17.37 3.90
CA LYS A 111 -8.56 17.24 5.22
C LYS A 111 -10.07 16.98 5.10
N TYR A 112 -10.57 16.02 5.85
CA TYR A 112 -11.99 15.66 5.85
C TYR A 112 -12.44 15.15 7.23
N GLY A 113 -13.76 14.99 7.37
CA GLY A 113 -14.36 14.44 8.57
C GLY A 113 -14.23 15.36 9.80
N HIS A 114 -14.60 14.82 10.96
CA HIS A 114 -14.65 15.56 12.22
C HIS A 114 -13.44 15.31 13.13
N GLU A 115 -12.61 14.32 12.81
CA GLU A 115 -11.50 13.90 13.66
C GLU A 115 -10.12 14.25 13.09
N ASN A 116 -10.01 15.35 12.33
CA ASN A 116 -8.77 15.82 11.69
C ASN A 116 -8.10 14.79 10.77
N SER A 117 -8.88 13.90 10.16
CA SER A 117 -8.36 12.94 9.19
C SER A 117 -8.06 13.60 7.85
N ARG A 118 -7.19 12.96 7.07
CA ARG A 118 -6.88 13.32 5.68
C ARG A 118 -7.25 12.16 4.79
N ILE A 119 -7.97 12.43 3.72
CA ILE A 119 -8.29 11.45 2.69
C ILE A 119 -7.14 11.45 1.70
N ASP A 120 -6.74 10.27 1.25
CA ASP A 120 -5.61 10.13 0.34
C ASP A 120 -5.87 10.83 -1.00
N TRP A 121 -7.08 10.67 -1.56
CA TRP A 121 -7.55 11.41 -2.73
C TRP A 121 -9.00 11.88 -2.59
N LEU A 122 -9.26 13.11 -3.03
CA LEU A 122 -10.60 13.64 -3.30
C LEU A 122 -10.76 13.83 -4.82
N LEU A 123 -11.71 13.11 -5.39
CA LEU A 123 -12.11 13.24 -6.79
C LEU A 123 -13.34 14.13 -6.89
N THR A 124 -13.38 15.05 -7.85
CA THR A 124 -14.53 15.95 -8.09
C THR A 124 -14.80 16.08 -9.59
N ASN A 125 -16.07 16.06 -10.00
CA ASN A 125 -16.51 16.25 -11.39
C ASN A 125 -17.15 17.65 -11.60
N ASP A 126 -17.56 17.95 -12.84
CA ASP A 126 -18.18 19.23 -13.21
C ASP A 126 -19.49 19.53 -12.45
N GLU A 127 -20.20 18.48 -12.02
CA GLU A 127 -21.43 18.59 -11.22
C GLU A 127 -21.14 18.74 -9.72
N ASN A 128 -19.88 18.91 -9.33
CA ASN A 128 -19.41 18.98 -7.94
C ASN A 128 -19.74 17.73 -7.11
N GLN A 129 -19.97 16.59 -7.76
CA GLN A 129 -20.06 15.29 -7.10
C GLN A 129 -18.67 14.85 -6.67
N ARG A 130 -18.57 14.33 -5.44
CA ARG A 130 -17.30 14.01 -4.78
C ARG A 130 -17.17 12.52 -4.52
N CYS A 131 -15.96 11.99 -4.73
CA CYS A 131 -15.56 10.67 -4.27
C CYS A 131 -14.32 10.78 -3.38
N PHE A 132 -14.45 10.29 -2.16
CA PHE A 132 -13.38 10.24 -1.16
C PHE A 132 -12.70 8.89 -1.22
N VAL A 133 -11.41 8.86 -1.53
CA VAL A 133 -10.67 7.63 -1.78
C VAL A 133 -9.57 7.46 -0.74
N GLU A 134 -9.66 6.39 0.02
CA GLU A 134 -8.67 5.95 0.99
C GLU A 134 -7.77 4.85 0.40
N VAL A 135 -6.46 4.90 0.63
CA VAL A 135 -5.48 3.96 0.11
C VAL A 135 -4.94 3.09 1.23
N LYS A 136 -4.98 1.77 1.03
CA LYS A 136 -4.34 0.78 1.92
C LYS A 136 -3.23 0.06 1.18
N ASN A 137 -2.09 -0.14 1.83
CA ASN A 137 -0.99 -0.90 1.25
C ASN A 137 -1.06 -2.36 1.70
N VAL A 138 -1.02 -3.30 0.77
CA VAL A 138 -1.05 -4.75 1.04
C VAL A 138 0.33 -5.34 0.78
N THR A 139 0.98 -5.81 1.86
CA THR A 139 2.27 -6.52 1.81
C THR A 139 2.22 -7.91 2.44
N ALA A 140 1.16 -8.24 3.18
CA ALA A 140 0.99 -9.56 3.80
C ALA A 140 0.23 -10.50 2.86
N ALA A 141 0.62 -11.77 2.84
CA ALA A 141 -0.05 -12.84 2.09
C ALA A 141 0.07 -14.18 2.82
N VAL A 142 -0.85 -15.12 2.56
CA VAL A 142 -0.77 -16.53 2.98
C VAL A 142 -0.71 -17.40 1.72
N ASP A 143 0.16 -18.41 1.71
CA ASP A 143 0.26 -19.49 0.71
C ASP A 143 0.30 -19.09 -0.79
N SER A 144 0.69 -17.85 -1.11
CA SER A 144 0.54 -17.23 -2.45
C SER A 144 -0.93 -17.16 -2.91
N GLY A 145 -1.28 -16.12 -3.66
CA GLY A 145 -2.64 -15.91 -4.19
C GLY A 145 -3.59 -15.10 -3.30
N VAL A 146 -3.40 -15.09 -1.96
CA VAL A 146 -4.28 -14.30 -1.05
C VAL A 146 -3.51 -13.20 -0.33
N GLY A 147 -3.83 -11.95 -0.66
CA GLY A 147 -3.32 -10.77 0.02
C GLY A 147 -4.20 -10.38 1.21
N PHE A 148 -3.57 -9.93 2.29
CA PHE A 148 -4.26 -9.58 3.54
C PHE A 148 -3.99 -8.15 3.97
N PHE A 149 -5.04 -7.52 4.50
CA PHE A 149 -4.91 -6.29 5.26
C PHE A 149 -5.83 -6.30 6.50
N PRO A 150 -5.36 -5.82 7.66
CA PRO A 150 -4.00 -5.35 7.93
C PRO A 150 -3.03 -6.50 8.23
N ASP A 151 -1.74 -6.21 8.35
CA ASP A 151 -0.70 -7.16 8.78
C ASP A 151 -0.40 -7.11 10.29
N ALA A 152 -1.09 -6.23 11.02
CA ALA A 152 -1.12 -6.13 12.47
C ALA A 152 -2.42 -5.41 12.91
N PRO A 153 -2.91 -5.57 14.15
CA PRO A 153 -4.06 -4.82 14.65
C PRO A 153 -3.92 -3.30 14.46
N SER A 154 -4.96 -2.65 13.95
CA SER A 154 -4.92 -1.24 13.54
C SER A 154 -6.23 -0.50 13.83
N ASP A 155 -6.31 0.11 15.03
CA ASP A 155 -7.40 1.02 15.41
C ASP A 155 -7.57 2.16 14.40
N ARG A 156 -6.48 2.57 13.74
CA ARG A 156 -6.51 3.58 12.68
C ARG A 156 -7.28 3.08 11.46
N ALA A 157 -7.06 1.84 11.03
CA ALA A 157 -7.78 1.27 9.90
C ALA A 157 -9.28 1.12 10.21
N VAL A 158 -9.63 0.70 11.43
CA VAL A 158 -11.02 0.64 11.93
C VAL A 158 -11.65 2.03 11.90
N LYS A 159 -10.94 3.05 12.40
CA LYS A 159 -11.40 4.45 12.37
C LYS A 159 -11.71 4.91 10.95
N HIS A 160 -10.82 4.68 9.99
CA HIS A 160 -11.02 5.12 8.61
C HIS A 160 -12.27 4.47 7.98
N CYS A 161 -12.57 3.20 8.29
CA CYS A 161 -13.83 2.58 7.84
C CYS A 161 -15.07 3.36 8.33
N ARG A 162 -15.10 3.76 9.61
CA ARG A 162 -16.19 4.56 10.18
C ARG A 162 -16.29 5.95 9.55
N GLU A 163 -15.16 6.58 9.23
CA GLU A 163 -15.14 7.87 8.55
C GLU A 163 -15.67 7.78 7.11
N LEU A 164 -15.34 6.72 6.37
CA LEU A 164 -15.89 6.49 5.03
C LEU A 164 -17.41 6.20 5.07
N ILE A 165 -17.89 5.42 6.04
CA ILE A 165 -19.34 5.21 6.25
C ILE A 165 -20.05 6.55 6.42
N ARG A 166 -19.48 7.46 7.21
CA ARG A 166 -20.04 8.79 7.43
C ARG A 166 -20.11 9.59 6.13
N ILE A 167 -19.05 9.56 5.32
CA ILE A 167 -19.03 10.24 4.02
C ILE A 167 -20.14 9.75 3.11
N VAL A 168 -20.41 8.44 3.09
CA VAL A 168 -21.55 7.89 2.37
C VAL A 168 -22.88 8.39 2.95
N GLY A 169 -23.01 8.43 4.28
CA GLY A 169 -24.19 8.98 4.96
C GLY A 169 -24.43 10.48 4.71
N GLU A 170 -23.40 11.24 4.37
CA GLU A 170 -23.47 12.66 3.96
C GLU A 170 -23.87 12.82 2.48
N GLY A 171 -24.06 11.72 1.75
CA GLY A 171 -24.50 11.71 0.35
C GLY A 171 -23.35 11.78 -0.66
N HIS A 172 -22.11 11.55 -0.24
CA HIS A 172 -20.93 11.49 -1.12
C HIS A 172 -20.55 10.04 -1.44
N ARG A 173 -19.75 9.83 -2.50
CA ARG A 173 -19.14 8.51 -2.75
C ARG A 173 -17.90 8.35 -1.88
N ALA A 174 -17.65 7.13 -1.43
CA ALA A 174 -16.45 6.76 -0.71
C ALA A 174 -15.90 5.44 -1.26
N ALA A 175 -14.59 5.37 -1.44
CA ALA A 175 -13.91 4.18 -1.92
C ALA A 175 -12.67 3.88 -1.07
N MET A 176 -12.36 2.60 -0.90
CA MET A 176 -11.09 2.13 -0.37
C MET A 176 -10.36 1.33 -1.45
N ILE A 177 -9.11 1.70 -1.73
CA ILE A 177 -8.26 1.06 -2.73
C ILE A 177 -7.10 0.38 -2.04
N PHE A 178 -7.02 -0.95 -2.19
CA PHE A 178 -5.87 -1.74 -1.79
C PHE A 178 -4.80 -1.68 -2.89
N CYS A 179 -3.71 -0.97 -2.61
CA CYS A 179 -2.47 -1.02 -3.37
C CYS A 179 -1.73 -2.31 -3.04
N VAL A 180 -1.85 -3.31 -3.92
CA VAL A 180 -1.24 -4.63 -3.74
C VAL A 180 0.15 -4.59 -4.31
N GLN A 181 1.13 -4.20 -3.49
CA GLN A 181 2.54 -4.15 -3.86
C GLN A 181 3.18 -5.55 -3.82
N ARG A 182 2.52 -6.54 -4.43
CA ARG A 182 2.99 -7.90 -4.59
C ARG A 182 2.50 -8.47 -5.92
N ASP A 183 3.35 -9.17 -6.64
CA ASP A 183 2.99 -9.82 -7.92
C ASP A 183 2.49 -11.27 -7.75
N ASP A 184 2.51 -11.79 -6.53
CA ASP A 184 2.13 -13.16 -6.16
C ASP A 184 0.72 -13.29 -5.56
N VAL A 185 -0.12 -12.26 -5.71
CA VAL A 185 -1.48 -12.19 -5.15
C VAL A 185 -2.53 -12.17 -6.27
N GLU A 186 -3.59 -12.97 -6.10
CA GLU A 186 -4.73 -13.07 -7.02
C GLU A 186 -5.96 -12.29 -6.52
N PHE A 187 -6.14 -12.15 -5.20
CA PHE A 187 -7.23 -11.36 -4.60
C PHE A 187 -6.87 -10.89 -3.18
N VAL A 188 -7.61 -9.90 -2.66
CA VAL A 188 -7.40 -9.33 -1.32
C VAL A 188 -8.56 -9.65 -0.41
N GLN A 189 -8.27 -9.92 0.87
CA GLN A 189 -9.25 -10.12 1.93
C GLN A 189 -8.88 -9.36 3.21
N PRO A 190 -9.89 -9.01 4.05
CA PRO A 190 -9.60 -8.58 5.41
C PRO A 190 -8.94 -9.71 6.20
N ALA A 191 -7.95 -9.35 7.00
CA ALA A 191 -7.21 -10.27 7.85
C ALA A 191 -7.95 -10.50 9.19
N ASP A 192 -9.12 -11.15 9.16
CA ASP A 192 -9.93 -11.37 10.38
C ASP A 192 -9.18 -12.09 11.50
N HIS A 193 -8.22 -12.95 11.15
CA HIS A 193 -7.36 -13.66 12.09
C HIS A 193 -6.28 -12.78 12.75
N ILE A 194 -6.00 -11.61 12.18
CA ILE A 194 -5.05 -10.61 12.70
C ILE A 194 -5.81 -9.50 13.42
N ASP A 195 -6.84 -8.95 12.77
CA ASP A 195 -7.67 -7.87 13.30
C ASP A 195 -9.16 -8.13 13.03
N PRO A 196 -9.84 -8.86 13.93
CA PRO A 196 -11.28 -9.10 13.84
C PRO A 196 -12.12 -7.81 13.84
N GLN A 197 -11.63 -6.73 14.46
CA GLN A 197 -12.36 -5.46 14.53
C GLN A 197 -12.33 -4.76 13.17
N TYR A 198 -11.18 -4.76 12.49
CA TYR A 198 -11.09 -4.29 11.10
C TYR A 198 -11.97 -5.12 10.16
N GLY A 199 -11.92 -6.45 10.28
CA GLY A 199 -12.78 -7.34 9.51
C GLY A 199 -14.27 -7.03 9.65
N LYS A 200 -14.72 -6.74 10.87
CA LYS A 200 -16.09 -6.26 11.12
C LYS A 200 -16.34 -4.89 10.48
N ALA A 201 -15.45 -3.92 10.71
CA ALA A 201 -15.63 -2.54 10.28
C ALA A 201 -15.64 -2.38 8.75
N ILE A 202 -14.82 -3.14 8.01
CA ILE A 202 -14.82 -3.08 6.55
C ILE A 202 -16.09 -3.69 5.96
N ARG A 203 -16.64 -4.75 6.57
CA ARG A 203 -17.94 -5.32 6.16
C ARG A 203 -19.08 -4.35 6.44
N GLU A 204 -19.07 -3.68 7.59
CA GLU A 204 -20.01 -2.58 7.89
C GLU A 204 -19.88 -1.44 6.87
N ALA A 205 -18.66 -1.09 6.44
CA ALA A 205 -18.42 -0.08 5.42
C ALA A 205 -18.98 -0.47 4.06
N LEU A 206 -18.74 -1.70 3.62
CA LEU A 206 -19.30 -2.24 2.38
C LEU A 206 -20.83 -2.22 2.40
N GLN A 207 -21.45 -2.63 3.51
CA GLN A 207 -22.92 -2.59 3.68
C GLN A 207 -23.48 -1.16 3.63
N ALA A 208 -22.73 -0.18 4.13
CA ALA A 208 -23.13 1.22 4.08
C ALA A 208 -22.99 1.86 2.69
N GLY A 209 -22.35 1.18 1.73
CA GLY A 209 -22.14 1.68 0.37
C GLY A 209 -20.73 2.18 0.07
N VAL A 210 -19.74 1.92 0.94
CA VAL A 210 -18.34 2.17 0.63
C VAL A 210 -17.86 1.16 -0.42
N GLU A 211 -17.25 1.65 -1.49
CA GLU A 211 -16.76 0.84 -2.59
C GLU A 211 -15.35 0.29 -2.29
N LEU A 212 -15.07 -0.96 -2.65
CA LEU A 212 -13.77 -1.59 -2.40
C LEU A 212 -13.12 -1.99 -3.72
N TYR A 213 -11.85 -1.63 -3.89
CA TYR A 213 -11.04 -1.97 -5.06
C TYR A 213 -9.68 -2.48 -4.64
N ALA A 214 -9.05 -3.31 -5.46
CA ALA A 214 -7.65 -3.68 -5.31
C ALA A 214 -6.93 -3.55 -6.64
N LEU A 215 -5.70 -3.07 -6.62
CA LEU A 215 -4.85 -2.90 -7.80
C LEU A 215 -3.55 -3.66 -7.60
N ALA A 216 -3.22 -4.54 -8.55
CA ALA A 216 -1.96 -5.28 -8.57
C ALA A 216 -0.81 -4.40 -9.06
N ALA A 217 0.32 -4.46 -8.35
CA ALA A 217 1.57 -3.89 -8.82
C ALA A 217 2.32 -4.89 -9.71
N ASP A 218 2.90 -4.37 -10.79
CA ASP A 218 3.99 -4.97 -11.54
C ASP A 218 5.30 -4.35 -11.05
N LEU A 219 6.22 -5.19 -10.56
CA LEU A 219 7.46 -4.77 -9.90
C LEU A 219 8.67 -5.33 -10.65
N ASN A 220 9.63 -4.47 -10.94
CA ASN A 220 10.96 -4.87 -11.39
C ASN A 220 12.02 -3.96 -10.77
N ASP A 221 13.30 -4.16 -11.14
CA ASP A 221 14.41 -3.42 -10.55
C ASP A 221 14.46 -1.95 -11.03
N ASP A 222 13.72 -1.58 -12.08
CA ASP A 222 13.72 -0.22 -12.65
C ASP A 222 12.43 0.55 -12.36
N SER A 223 11.35 -0.15 -11.99
CA SER A 223 10.03 0.45 -11.87
C SER A 223 9.03 -0.35 -11.03
N VAL A 224 7.97 0.34 -10.64
CA VAL A 224 6.78 -0.23 -9.99
C VAL A 224 5.53 0.47 -10.51
N TYR A 225 4.58 -0.27 -11.09
CA TYR A 225 3.34 0.30 -11.63
C TYR A 225 2.13 -0.52 -11.20
N LEU A 226 1.01 0.14 -10.92
CA LEU A 226 -0.27 -0.57 -10.82
C LEU A 226 -0.79 -0.85 -12.23
N THR A 227 -1.20 -2.08 -12.50
CA THR A 227 -1.48 -2.54 -13.87
C THR A 227 -2.90 -3.06 -14.09
N LYS A 228 -3.51 -3.68 -13.08
CA LYS A 228 -4.84 -4.30 -13.20
C LYS A 228 -5.59 -4.34 -11.89
N GLU A 229 -6.92 -4.41 -11.98
CA GLU A 229 -7.78 -4.70 -10.83
C GLU A 229 -7.64 -6.15 -10.38
N LEU A 230 -7.69 -6.37 -9.07
CA LEU A 230 -7.84 -7.67 -8.43
C LEU A 230 -9.19 -7.72 -7.70
N PRO A 231 -9.81 -8.90 -7.57
CA PRO A 231 -10.98 -9.07 -6.72
C PRO A 231 -10.68 -8.70 -5.26
N VAL A 232 -11.61 -7.99 -4.63
CA VAL A 232 -11.69 -7.86 -3.17
C VAL A 232 -12.77 -8.81 -2.68
N ARG A 233 -12.43 -9.71 -1.75
CA ARG A 233 -13.37 -10.65 -1.14
C ARG A 233 -13.49 -10.34 0.35
N CYS A 234 -14.68 -9.94 0.78
CA CYS A 234 -15.02 -9.74 2.18
C CYS A 234 -15.98 -10.85 2.63
N PRO A 235 -15.49 -12.07 2.94
CA PRO A 235 -16.33 -13.16 3.43
C PRO A 235 -16.93 -12.86 4.80
#